data_AF-A0A2R6FRS8-F1
#
_entry.id   AF-A0A2R6FRS8-F1
#
_cell.length_a   1.000
_cell.length_b   1.000
_cell.length_c   1.000
_cell.angle_alpha   90.00
_cell.angle_beta   90.00
_cell.angle_gamma   90.00
#
_symmetry.space_group_name_H-M   'P 1'
#
loop_
_entity.id
_entity.type
_entity.pdbx_description
1 polymer ?
#
loop_
_entity_poly.entity_id
_entity_poly.type
_entity_poly.pdbx_seq_one_letter_code
_entity_poly.pdbx_strand_id
1 'polypeptide(L)'
;VRVFTPILRSIGRLIPRRDPPDAAVIERRIETFFGAIDRVAGSHTTLLEAMGFSAFGWLLLCISLWLSLYALGFSVSFAAVLLAVPMGAIAGITPLPGGLGGVESVLIVLLVPTTQVGGAVIGAAVLVHRAATYAFPTVLGGLVAFSLGLGQRTE
;
A
#
# COMPACT_ATOMS: atom_id res chain seq x y z
N VAL A 1 -16.76 3.40 -16.61
CA VAL A 1 -16.76 4.89 -16.53
C VAL A 1 -18.06 5.47 -15.95
N ARG A 2 -19.26 5.09 -16.43
CA ARG A 2 -20.55 5.66 -15.98
C ARG A 2 -20.93 5.44 -14.49
N VAL A 3 -20.44 4.36 -13.88
CA VAL A 3 -20.79 4.02 -12.47
C VAL A 3 -20.14 4.96 -11.45
N PHE A 4 -18.93 5.45 -11.75
CA PHE A 4 -18.17 6.31 -10.83
C PHE A 4 -18.44 7.81 -11.03
N THR A 5 -19.03 8.20 -12.17
CA THR A 5 -19.34 9.60 -12.50
C THR A 5 -20.17 10.35 -11.44
N PRO A 6 -21.26 9.81 -10.86
CA PRO A 6 -22.03 10.53 -9.84
C PRO A 6 -21.23 10.76 -8.55
N ILE A 7 -20.42 9.78 -8.14
CA ILE A 7 -19.59 9.85 -6.94
C ILE A 7 -18.47 10.89 -7.12
N LEU A 8 -17.76 10.85 -8.25
CA LEU A 8 -16.74 11.85 -8.57
C LEU A 8 -17.33 13.27 -8.66
N ARG A 9 -18.55 13.44 -9.18
CA ARG A 9 -19.21 14.76 -9.24
C ARG A 9 -19.56 15.31 -7.87
N SER A 10 -20.02 14.46 -6.95
CA SER A 10 -20.33 14.87 -5.58
C SER A 10 -19.08 15.25 -4.80
N ILE A 11 -18.00 14.47 -4.95
CA ILE A 11 -16.69 14.77 -4.35
C ILE A 11 -16.11 16.07 -4.93
N GLY A 12 -16.25 16.28 -6.24
CA GLY A 12 -15.80 17.51 -6.92
C GLY A 12 -16.53 18.79 -6.49
N ARG A 13 -17.67 18.69 -5.78
CA ARG A 13 -18.33 19.84 -5.14
C ARG A 13 -17.73 20.19 -3.77
N LEU A 14 -17.07 19.23 -3.11
CA LEU A 14 -16.45 19.43 -1.80
C LEU A 14 -14.98 19.87 -1.91
N ILE A 15 -14.29 19.50 -3.00
CA ILE A 15 -12.88 19.80 -3.18
C ILE A 15 -12.72 21.21 -3.77
N PRO A 16 -11.88 22.08 -3.18
CA PRO A 16 -11.54 23.38 -3.76
C PRO A 16 -11.03 23.20 -5.19
N ARG A 17 -11.75 23.76 -6.16
CA ARG A 17 -11.35 23.75 -7.57
C ARG A 17 -9.99 24.42 -7.70
N ARG A 18 -8.95 23.63 -7.97
CA ARG A 18 -7.66 24.09 -8.51
C ARG A 18 -7.77 24.06 -10.03
N ASP A 19 -7.22 25.06 -10.69
CA ASP A 19 -7.16 25.07 -12.16
C ASP A 19 -6.44 23.81 -12.66
N PRO A 20 -6.95 23.18 -13.72
CA PRO A 20 -6.30 22.00 -14.28
C PRO A 20 -4.87 22.38 -14.74
N PRO A 21 -3.86 21.54 -14.46
CA PRO A 21 -2.50 21.80 -14.91
C PRO A 21 -2.44 21.89 -16.44
N ASP A 22 -1.62 22.81 -16.95
CA ASP A 22 -1.48 23.06 -18.38
C ASP A 22 -0.89 21.83 -19.11
N ALA A 23 -1.20 21.68 -20.40
CA ALA A 23 -0.78 20.52 -21.21
C ALA A 23 0.74 20.33 -21.20
N ALA A 24 1.50 21.43 -21.27
CA ALA A 24 2.96 21.42 -21.20
C ALA A 24 3.51 20.90 -19.85
N VAL A 25 2.78 21.10 -18.75
CA VAL A 25 3.15 20.57 -17.43
C VAL A 25 2.95 19.06 -17.38
N ILE A 26 1.88 18.57 -18.00
CA ILE A 26 1.59 17.13 -18.09
C ILE A 26 2.64 16.44 -18.95
N GLU A 27 2.94 16.98 -20.14
CA GLU A 27 3.95 16.46 -21.06
C GLU A 27 5.32 16.35 -20.38
N ARG A 28 5.80 17.41 -19.73
CA ARG A 28 7.07 17.41 -18.99
C ARG A 28 7.11 16.37 -17.88
N ARG A 29 6.00 16.15 -17.16
CA ARG A 29 5.91 15.12 -16.11
C ARG A 29 6.00 13.72 -16.69
N ILE A 30 5.37 13.49 -17.85
CA ILE A 30 5.43 12.22 -18.56
C ILE A 30 6.86 11.95 -19.06
N GLU A 31 7.51 12.94 -19.69
CA GLU A 31 8.91 12.83 -20.12
C GLU A 31 9.86 12.54 -18.95
N THR A 32 9.67 13.24 -17.83
CA THR A 32 10.46 13.00 -16.60
C THR A 32 10.27 11.59 -16.06
N PHE A 33 9.04 11.06 -16.10
CA PHE A 33 8.74 9.70 -15.68
C PHE A 33 9.43 8.67 -16.57
N PHE A 34 9.35 8.80 -17.89
CA PHE A 34 10.04 7.90 -18.82
C PHE A 34 11.57 8.02 -18.69
N GLY A 35 12.11 9.22 -18.54
CA GLY A 35 13.53 9.42 -18.29
C GLY A 35 14.00 8.77 -16.98
N ALA A 36 13.16 8.76 -15.95
CA ALA A 36 13.46 8.04 -14.71
C ALA A 36 13.47 6.53 -14.91
N ILE A 37 12.53 5.97 -15.69
CA ILE A 37 12.50 4.54 -16.04
C ILE A 37 13.75 4.16 -16.83
N ASP A 38 14.10 4.93 -17.88
CA ASP A 38 15.27 4.66 -18.71
C ASP A 38 16.57 4.69 -17.90
N ARG A 39 16.67 5.59 -16.92
CA ARG A 39 17.84 5.65 -16.03
C ARG A 39 17.97 4.40 -15.15
N VAL A 40 16.85 3.89 -14.63
CA VAL A 40 16.84 2.66 -13.83
C VAL A 40 17.13 1.45 -14.73
N ALA A 41 16.57 1.40 -15.94
CA ALA A 41 16.78 0.32 -16.89
C ALA A 41 18.21 0.30 -17.47
N GLY A 42 18.83 1.46 -17.65
CA GLY A 42 20.17 1.59 -18.21
C GLY A 42 21.31 1.24 -17.24
N SER A 43 21.03 0.97 -15.96
CA SER A 43 22.05 0.67 -14.96
C SER A 43 21.73 -0.59 -14.14
N HIS A 44 22.54 -1.63 -14.36
CA HIS A 44 22.38 -2.92 -13.66
C HIS A 44 22.51 -2.77 -12.14
N THR A 45 23.40 -1.91 -11.65
CA THR A 45 23.57 -1.65 -10.20
C THR A 45 22.31 -1.06 -9.59
N THR A 46 21.75 -0.01 -10.19
CA THR A 46 20.52 0.63 -9.72
C THR A 46 19.34 -0.36 -9.74
N LEU A 47 19.26 -1.20 -10.77
CA LEU A 47 18.23 -2.24 -10.85
C LEU A 47 18.38 -3.27 -9.72
N LEU A 48 19.60 -3.75 -9.46
CA LEU A 48 19.87 -4.68 -8.37
C LEU A 48 19.58 -4.07 -6.99
N GLU A 49 19.94 -2.81 -6.78
CA GLU A 49 19.60 -2.08 -5.55
C GLU A 49 18.09 -1.93 -5.38
N ALA A 50 17.37 -1.53 -6.43
CA ALA A 50 15.91 -1.42 -6.39
C ALA A 50 15.24 -2.77 -6.10
N MET A 51 15.69 -3.85 -6.75
CA MET A 51 15.22 -5.20 -6.47
C MET A 51 15.54 -5.63 -5.04
N GLY A 52 16.74 -5.32 -4.55
CA GLY A 52 17.18 -5.60 -3.18
C GLY A 52 16.32 -4.90 -2.15
N PHE A 53 16.10 -3.59 -2.30
CA PHE A 53 15.22 -2.83 -1.42
C PHE A 53 13.77 -3.31 -1.49
N SER A 54 13.27 -3.66 -2.67
CA SER A 54 11.92 -4.22 -2.83
C SER A 54 11.77 -5.56 -2.12
N ALA A 55 12.72 -6.49 -2.31
CA ALA A 55 12.73 -7.79 -1.66
C ALA A 55 12.86 -7.64 -0.13
N PHE A 56 13.73 -6.72 0.32
CA PHE A 56 13.91 -6.43 1.73
C PHE A 56 12.64 -5.85 2.38
N GLY A 57 12.01 -4.86 1.73
CA GLY A 57 10.73 -4.32 2.19
C GLY A 57 9.65 -5.40 2.26
N TRP A 58 9.61 -6.31 1.29
CA TRP A 58 8.69 -7.43 1.30
C TRP A 58 8.94 -8.42 2.46
N LEU A 59 10.20 -8.72 2.76
CA LEU A 59 10.57 -9.52 3.93
C LEU A 59 10.13 -8.84 5.24
N LEU A 60 10.30 -7.52 5.37
CA LEU A 60 9.82 -6.77 6.53
C LEU A 60 8.30 -6.84 6.71
N LEU A 61 7.54 -6.84 5.61
CA LEU A 61 6.08 -7.06 5.66
C LEU A 61 5.76 -8.47 6.19
N CYS A 62 6.48 -9.49 5.73
CA CYS A 62 6.31 -10.86 6.22
C CYS A 62 6.67 -10.98 7.71
N ILE A 63 7.79 -10.40 8.13
CA ILE A 63 8.22 -10.36 9.52
C ILE A 63 7.19 -9.65 10.40
N SER A 64 6.64 -8.53 9.94
CA SER A 64 5.59 -7.80 10.67
C SER A 64 4.35 -8.66 10.93
N LEU A 65 3.86 -9.38 9.92
CA LEU A 65 2.70 -10.27 10.09
C LEU A 65 3.04 -11.48 10.98
N TRP A 66 4.22 -12.06 10.80
CA TRP A 66 4.70 -13.16 11.64
C TRP A 66 4.84 -12.75 13.11
N LEU A 67 5.42 -11.58 13.39
CA LEU A 67 5.52 -11.02 14.74
C LEU A 67 4.15 -10.66 15.32
N SER A 68 3.19 -10.25 14.49
CA SER A 68 1.82 -9.97 14.95
C SER A 68 1.14 -11.25 15.47
N LEU A 69 1.34 -12.39 14.79
CA LEU A 69 0.87 -13.69 15.25
C LEU A 69 1.61 -14.15 16.51
N TYR A 70 2.93 -13.96 16.52
CA TYR A 70 3.77 -14.29 17.66
C TYR A 70 3.38 -13.50 18.92
N ALA A 71 3.07 -12.21 18.78
CA ALA A 71 2.61 -11.35 19.87
C ALA A 71 1.26 -11.80 20.46
N LEU A 72 0.42 -12.48 19.66
CA LEU A 72 -0.82 -13.11 20.13
C LEU A 72 -0.59 -14.51 20.73
N GLY A 73 0.66 -14.96 20.85
CA GLY A 73 1.03 -16.25 21.42
C GLY A 73 1.07 -17.41 20.41
N PHE A 74 0.98 -17.14 19.11
CA PHE A 74 0.94 -18.18 18.07
C PHE A 74 2.25 -18.21 17.26
N SER A 75 3.01 -19.29 17.43
CA SER A 75 4.20 -19.55 16.62
C SER A 75 3.82 -20.30 15.35
N VAL A 76 3.63 -19.57 14.25
CA VAL A 76 3.34 -20.16 12.93
C VAL A 76 4.61 -20.33 12.11
N SER A 77 4.58 -21.23 11.12
CA SER A 77 5.66 -21.35 10.14
C SER A 77 5.83 -20.06 9.36
N PHE A 78 7.05 -19.52 9.29
CA PHE A 78 7.35 -18.33 8.51
C PHE A 78 7.05 -18.54 7.01
N ALA A 79 7.17 -19.77 6.51
CA ALA A 79 6.86 -20.11 5.12
C ALA A 79 5.38 -19.86 4.78
N ALA A 80 4.45 -20.10 5.72
CA ALA A 80 3.03 -19.82 5.50
C ALA A 80 2.78 -18.32 5.31
N VAL A 81 3.45 -17.48 6.10
CA VAL A 81 3.37 -16.02 6.00
C VAL A 81 4.00 -15.53 4.69
N LEU A 82 5.18 -16.07 4.33
CA LEU A 82 5.89 -15.73 3.10
C LEU A 82 5.04 -16.02 1.84
N LEU A 83 4.23 -17.07 1.85
CA LEU A 83 3.28 -17.36 0.77
C LEU A 83 2.02 -16.49 0.83
N ALA A 84 1.50 -16.21 2.03
CA ALA A 84 0.26 -15.46 2.19
C ALA A 84 0.38 -13.97 1.83
N VAL A 85 1.49 -13.31 2.19
CA VAL A 85 1.66 -11.86 2.02
C VAL A 85 1.60 -11.40 0.55
N PRO A 86 2.29 -12.03 -0.43
CA PRO A 86 2.15 -11.70 -1.85
C PRO A 86 0.71 -11.82 -2.36
N MET A 87 0.02 -12.88 -1.94
CA MET A 87 -1.36 -13.12 -2.35
C MET A 87 -2.29 -12.01 -1.81
N GLY A 88 -2.02 -11.54 -0.59
CA GLY A 88 -2.67 -10.36 -0.03
C GLY A 88 -2.45 -9.11 -0.89
N ALA A 89 -1.23 -8.89 -1.42
CA ALA A 89 -0.96 -7.76 -2.31
C ALA A 89 -1.77 -7.82 -3.61
N ILE A 90 -1.96 -9.02 -4.19
CA ILE A 90 -2.81 -9.23 -5.37
C ILE A 90 -4.28 -8.88 -5.05
N ALA A 91 -4.74 -9.18 -3.84
CA ALA A 91 -6.08 -8.80 -3.37
C ALA A 91 -6.28 -7.28 -3.25
N GLY A 92 -5.21 -6.49 -3.24
CA GLY A 92 -5.24 -5.03 -3.31
C GLY A 92 -5.82 -4.48 -4.64
N ILE A 93 -6.00 -5.33 -5.65
CA ILE A 93 -6.69 -4.98 -6.91
C ILE A 93 -8.20 -4.81 -6.71
N THR A 94 -8.73 -5.21 -5.54
CA THR A 94 -10.14 -4.95 -5.20
C THR A 94 -10.48 -3.47 -5.34
N PRO A 95 -11.69 -3.12 -5.82
CA PRO A 95 -12.08 -1.73 -6.06
C PRO A 95 -12.29 -0.92 -4.76
N LEU A 96 -11.95 -1.50 -3.60
CA LEU A 96 -12.05 -0.84 -2.31
C LEU A 96 -10.82 0.06 -2.09
N PRO A 97 -11.01 1.25 -1.52
CA PRO A 97 -9.92 2.18 -1.28
C PRO A 97 -8.84 1.53 -0.40
N GLY A 98 -7.60 1.52 -0.89
CA GLY A 98 -6.45 0.95 -0.17
C GLY A 98 -6.45 -0.58 -0.03
N GLY A 99 -7.29 -1.29 -0.78
CA GLY A 99 -7.40 -2.76 -0.70
C GLY A 99 -8.04 -3.26 0.61
N LEU A 100 -8.62 -2.35 1.40
CA LEU A 100 -9.28 -2.67 2.66
C LEU A 100 -10.41 -3.67 2.43
N GLY A 101 -10.49 -4.69 3.28
CA GLY A 101 -11.41 -5.81 3.19
C GLY A 101 -10.89 -6.93 2.28
N GLY A 102 -10.30 -6.60 1.12
CA GLY A 102 -9.75 -7.58 0.18
C GLY A 102 -8.47 -8.24 0.70
N VAL A 103 -7.48 -7.43 1.08
CA VAL A 103 -6.19 -7.89 1.59
C VAL A 103 -6.39 -8.73 2.86
N GLU A 104 -7.19 -8.24 3.80
CA GLU A 104 -7.45 -8.90 5.07
C GLU A 104 -8.13 -10.25 4.86
N SER A 105 -9.13 -10.29 3.99
CA SER A 105 -9.88 -11.52 3.70
C SER A 105 -8.99 -12.58 3.06
N VAL A 106 -8.13 -12.21 2.10
CA VAL A 106 -7.20 -13.16 1.47
C VAL A 106 -6.17 -13.68 2.46
N LEU A 107 -5.62 -12.83 3.32
CA LEU A 107 -4.71 -13.27 4.37
C LEU A 107 -5.39 -14.25 5.34
N ILE A 108 -6.63 -13.97 5.77
CA ILE A 108 -7.39 -14.85 6.66
C ILE A 108 -7.66 -16.20 5.97
N VAL A 109 -8.17 -16.17 4.74
CA VAL A 109 -8.50 -17.39 3.96
C VAL A 109 -7.28 -18.28 3.73
N LEU A 110 -6.09 -17.70 3.53
CA LEU A 110 -4.87 -18.48 3.34
C LEU A 110 -4.26 -18.97 4.65
N LEU A 111 -4.24 -18.13 5.70
CA LEU A 111 -3.54 -18.45 6.94
C LEU A 111 -4.32 -19.41 7.84
N VAL A 112 -5.65 -19.32 7.91
CA VAL A 112 -6.45 -20.24 8.74
C VAL A 112 -6.18 -21.72 8.41
N PRO A 113 -6.29 -22.18 7.15
CA PRO A 113 -6.04 -23.59 6.82
C PRO A 113 -4.55 -23.97 6.86
N THR A 114 -3.63 -23.05 6.56
CA THR A 114 -2.20 -23.36 6.50
C THR A 114 -1.53 -23.37 7.88
N THR A 115 -2.10 -22.66 8.86
CA THR A 115 -1.55 -22.57 10.22
C THR A 115 -2.39 -23.28 11.27
N GLN A 116 -3.63 -23.67 10.93
CA GLN A 116 -4.63 -24.24 11.86
C GLN A 116 -4.96 -23.32 13.04
N VAL A 117 -4.65 -22.02 12.92
CA VAL A 117 -5.00 -20.99 13.90
C VAL A 117 -6.40 -20.44 13.57
N GLY A 118 -7.21 -20.21 14.61
CA GLY A 118 -8.57 -19.73 14.45
C GLY A 118 -8.66 -18.36 13.75
N GLY A 119 -9.69 -18.18 12.92
CA GLY A 119 -9.87 -16.97 12.10
C GLY A 119 -9.93 -15.66 12.89
N ALA A 120 -10.44 -15.68 14.13
CA ALA A 120 -10.45 -14.50 15.00
C ALA A 120 -9.03 -14.04 15.36
N VAL A 121 -8.14 -14.97 15.67
CA VAL A 121 -6.74 -14.68 15.99
C VAL A 121 -5.99 -14.21 14.74
N ILE A 122 -6.16 -14.90 13.61
CA ILE A 122 -5.56 -14.48 12.34
C ILE A 122 -6.04 -13.08 11.97
N GLY A 123 -7.33 -12.81 12.07
CA GLY A 123 -7.91 -11.49 11.81
C GLY A 123 -7.32 -10.42 12.72
N ALA A 124 -7.19 -10.69 14.02
CA ALA A 124 -6.54 -9.77 14.95
C ALA A 124 -5.07 -9.49 14.56
N ALA A 125 -4.28 -10.52 14.24
CA ALA A 125 -2.90 -10.34 13.80
C ALA A 125 -2.79 -9.54 12.51
N VAL A 126 -3.67 -9.81 11.54
CA VAL A 126 -3.76 -9.06 10.28
C VAL A 126 -4.09 -7.59 10.53
N LEU A 127 -5.01 -7.30 11.46
CA LEU A 127 -5.34 -5.93 11.83
C LEU A 127 -4.15 -5.20 12.49
N VAL A 128 -3.41 -5.85 13.38
CA VAL A 128 -2.18 -5.30 13.98
C VAL A 128 -1.13 -5.01 12.89
N HIS A 129 -0.92 -5.97 11.98
CA HIS A 129 -0.04 -5.81 10.83
C HIS A 129 -0.47 -4.64 9.93
N ARG A 130 -1.77 -4.49 9.64
CA ARG A 130 -2.32 -3.40 8.82
C ARG A 130 -2.23 -2.05 9.53
N ALA A 131 -2.41 -2.01 10.84
CA ALA A 131 -2.22 -0.80 11.62
C ALA A 131 -0.78 -0.27 11.47
N ALA A 132 0.21 -1.16 11.56
CA ALA A 132 1.62 -0.79 11.42
C ALA A 132 2.04 -0.48 9.97
N THR A 133 1.55 -1.24 8.99
CA THR A 133 2.04 -1.17 7.59
C THR A 133 1.21 -0.27 6.68
N TYR A 134 -0.02 0.07 7.06
CA TYR A 134 -0.92 0.86 6.24
C TYR A 134 -1.47 2.07 6.97
N ALA A 135 -2.15 1.87 8.10
CA ALA A 135 -2.79 2.98 8.79
C ALA A 135 -1.76 4.01 9.29
N PHE A 136 -0.69 3.53 9.95
CA PHE A 136 0.34 4.40 10.51
C PHE A 136 1.07 5.23 9.44
N PRO A 137 1.64 4.66 8.35
CA PRO A 137 2.28 5.45 7.31
C PRO A 137 1.32 6.39 6.58
N THR A 138 0.06 5.96 6.38
CA THR A 138 -0.96 6.78 5.70
C THR A 138 -1.31 8.02 6.52
N VAL A 139 -1.55 7.85 7.82
CA VAL A 139 -1.83 8.97 8.73
C VAL A 139 -0.63 9.90 8.81
N LEU A 140 0.57 9.36 9.01
CA LEU A 140 1.78 10.16 9.12
C LEU A 140 2.07 10.93 7.83
N GLY A 141 2.02 10.27 6.67
CA GLY A 141 2.19 10.91 5.37
C GLY A 141 1.12 11.97 5.09
N GLY A 142 -0.13 11.70 5.48
CA GLY A 142 -1.22 12.66 5.39
C GLY A 142 -0.99 13.90 6.25
N LEU A 143 -0.51 13.74 7.49
CA LEU A 143 -0.17 14.84 8.39
C LEU A 143 0.98 15.69 7.82
N VAL A 144 2.03 15.06 7.31
CA VAL A 144 3.16 15.76 6.68
C VAL A 144 2.67 16.55 5.46
N ALA A 145 1.91 15.92 4.56
CA ALA A 145 1.35 16.58 3.38
C ALA A 145 0.42 17.75 3.75
N PHE A 146 -0.41 17.58 4.79
CA PHE A 146 -1.27 18.63 5.31
C PHE A 146 -0.47 19.83 5.84
N SER A 147 0.58 19.56 6.62
CA SER A 147 1.45 20.62 7.17
C SER A 147 2.15 21.43 6.08
N LEU A 148 2.68 20.76 5.05
CA LEU A 148 3.31 21.41 3.90
C LEU A 148 2.30 22.23 3.09
N GLY A 149 1.08 21.72 2.94
CA GLY A 149 0.01 22.42 2.23
C GLY A 149 -0.48 23.69 2.94
N LEU A 150 -0.36 23.77 4.27
CA LEU A 150 -0.63 25.00 5.02
C LEU A 150 0.46 26.06 4.78
N GLY A 151 1.73 25.66 4.71
CA GLY A 151 2.85 26.59 4.47
C GLY A 151 2.81 27.26 3.09
N GLN A 152 2.32 26.56 2.06
CA GLN A 152 2.17 27.11 0.71
C GLN A 152 0.97 28.07 0.54
N ARG A 153 0.10 28.21 1.55
CA ARG A 153 -1.04 29.15 1.52
C ARG A 153 -0.72 30.51 2.13
N THR A 154 0.41 30.63 2.82
CA THR A 154 0.85 31.83 3.53
C THR A 154 1.86 32.69 2.75
N GLU A 155 2.26 32.26 1.56
CA GLU A 155 2.98 33.07 0.55
C GLU A 155 2.04 33.45 -0.60
#